data_AF-A0A8T0BXD1-F1
#
_entry.id   AF-A0A8T0BXD1-F1
#
_cell.length_a   1.000
_cell.length_b   1.000
_cell.length_c   1.000
_cell.angle_alpha   90.00
_cell.angle_beta   90.00
_cell.angle_gamma   90.00
#
_symmetry.space_group_name_H-M   'P 1'
#
loop_
_entity.id
_entity.type
_entity.pdbx_description
1 polymer ?
#
loop_
_entity_poly.entity_id
_entity_poly.type
_entity_poly.pdbx_seq_one_letter_code
_entity_poly.pdbx_strand_id
1 'polypeptide(L)'
;MGCFFSKKSRRKSPDKNPEVSTSKTAAEPNNASGNQEEPKQYSWDKREKVDPKDFTLSGLKDTTVGRLPSTLNGQQFVIQECENCDIYVFDHSATVTIDDCVNCRIVLGPAKGSVFFRDCKDVKCVVACQQFRTRDCKKMEVFLCCATQPIIESSTGMKFGCFQYYYPELAFHFKDAGLSIFNNNWSNVHDFTPVSGENNWSLMAEDVAVSDHVPLPDPESEFKAVRVSTDKNRSIVPLTKGGRRKESEESCLFVFFAGDYTTANARKLIDEATTKGFVLIQTKEVSMRPEDVSRVFQTSAEELAEWTAKGPVVALELNGDGVVEACRIIANEVFKGTKVFVSESKTSASQDVENFFNFADMQLGL
;
A
#
# COMPACT_ATOMS: atom_id res chain seq x y z
N MET A 1 -22.33 -40.68 -28.50
CA MET A 1 -23.69 -40.25 -28.91
C MET A 1 -23.64 -38.75 -29.17
N GLY A 2 -24.22 -38.29 -30.29
CA GLY A 2 -24.06 -36.95 -30.87
C GLY A 2 -24.65 -35.79 -30.05
N CYS A 3 -24.69 -34.54 -30.50
CA CYS A 3 -24.44 -33.91 -31.81
C CYS A 3 -24.29 -32.37 -31.61
N PHE A 4 -23.46 -31.73 -32.45
CA PHE A 4 -23.57 -30.45 -33.18
C PHE A 4 -24.26 -29.21 -32.53
N PHE A 5 -23.68 -27.99 -32.59
CA PHE A 5 -23.54 -27.19 -33.82
C PHE A 5 -22.38 -26.18 -33.83
N SER A 6 -21.86 -25.98 -35.05
CA SER A 6 -20.79 -25.10 -35.52
C SER A 6 -21.37 -23.88 -36.25
N LYS A 7 -20.60 -22.78 -36.37
CA LYS A 7 -20.43 -22.07 -37.65
C LYS A 7 -19.15 -21.20 -37.69
N LYS A 8 -18.25 -21.57 -38.61
CA LYS A 8 -17.07 -20.82 -39.10
C LYS A 8 -17.43 -19.98 -40.32
N SER A 9 -16.65 -18.92 -40.59
CA SER A 9 -16.17 -18.55 -41.95
C SER A 9 -15.09 -17.43 -41.82
N ARG A 10 -13.79 -17.68 -41.98
CA ARG A 10 -12.89 -17.78 -43.18
C ARG A 10 -12.66 -16.48 -43.98
N ARG A 11 -11.38 -16.08 -43.98
CA ARG A 11 -10.66 -15.00 -44.71
C ARG A 11 -10.72 -15.11 -46.25
N LYS A 12 -10.58 -13.96 -46.95
CA LYS A 12 -9.70 -13.77 -48.12
C LYS A 12 -9.54 -12.29 -48.50
N SER A 13 -8.32 -11.89 -48.87
CA SER A 13 -7.94 -10.69 -49.64
C SER A 13 -7.37 -11.16 -51.00
N PRO A 14 -6.86 -10.31 -51.93
CA PRO A 14 -7.14 -8.90 -52.27
C PRO A 14 -7.38 -8.72 -53.81
N ASP A 15 -7.41 -7.45 -54.26
CA ASP A 15 -6.85 -6.89 -55.51
C ASP A 15 -7.78 -6.21 -56.56
N LYS A 16 -7.27 -5.04 -57.00
CA LYS A 16 -7.46 -4.27 -58.26
C LYS A 16 -8.49 -3.13 -58.34
N ASN A 17 -7.94 -1.92 -58.46
CA ASN A 17 -8.52 -0.75 -59.14
C ASN A 17 -8.81 -1.03 -60.63
N PRO A 18 -9.69 -0.23 -61.25
CA PRO A 18 -9.16 0.69 -62.25
C PRO A 18 -9.76 2.10 -62.19
N GLU A 19 -8.92 3.06 -62.61
CA GLU A 19 -9.27 4.42 -63.03
C GLU A 19 -10.22 4.42 -64.24
N VAL A 20 -11.00 5.48 -64.41
CA VAL A 20 -10.90 6.46 -65.53
C VAL A 20 -12.19 7.29 -65.65
N SER A 21 -11.94 8.59 -65.74
CA SER A 21 -12.73 9.75 -66.15
C SER A 21 -13.99 9.55 -67.03
N THR A 22 -14.99 10.41 -66.87
CA THR A 22 -15.25 11.51 -67.83
C THR A 22 -16.33 12.48 -67.33
N SER A 23 -16.11 13.73 -67.70
CA SER A 23 -16.88 14.94 -67.43
C SER A 23 -18.19 15.02 -68.22
N LYS A 24 -19.19 15.74 -67.69
CA LYS A 24 -19.90 16.83 -68.41
C LYS A 24 -20.99 17.56 -67.60
N THR A 25 -20.78 18.87 -67.48
CA THR A 25 -21.72 20.02 -67.56
C THR A 25 -22.84 20.25 -66.54
N ALA A 26 -22.59 21.27 -65.70
CA ALA A 26 -23.29 22.56 -65.56
C ALA A 26 -24.78 22.59 -65.15
N ALA A 27 -25.04 23.08 -63.93
CA ALA A 27 -25.77 24.34 -63.67
C ALA A 27 -25.83 24.62 -62.15
N GLU A 28 -25.28 25.74 -61.69
CA GLU A 28 -25.65 26.39 -60.42
C GLU A 28 -26.78 27.41 -60.70
N PRO A 29 -27.60 27.75 -59.68
CA PRO A 29 -27.20 28.90 -58.87
C PRO A 29 -27.34 28.67 -57.36
N ASN A 30 -26.29 29.13 -56.66
CA ASN A 30 -26.27 29.74 -55.33
C ASN A 30 -27.50 29.60 -54.42
N ASN A 31 -27.29 28.97 -53.27
CA ASN A 31 -27.81 29.53 -52.03
C ASN A 31 -26.81 29.35 -50.87
N ALA A 32 -26.52 30.48 -50.23
CA ALA A 32 -25.55 30.61 -49.16
C ALA A 32 -26.13 30.13 -47.82
N SER A 33 -25.35 29.31 -47.10
CA SER A 33 -25.31 29.30 -45.64
C SER A 33 -24.14 28.42 -45.20
N GLY A 34 -22.96 29.02 -45.12
CA GLY A 34 -21.80 28.39 -44.52
C GLY A 34 -21.97 28.29 -43.02
N ASN A 35 -22.44 27.15 -42.54
CA ASN A 35 -22.09 26.66 -41.20
C ASN A 35 -20.82 25.83 -41.37
N GLN A 36 -19.68 26.40 -41.00
CA GLN A 36 -18.52 25.58 -40.68
C GLN A 36 -18.89 24.80 -39.42
N GLU A 37 -19.35 23.55 -39.58
CA GLU A 37 -19.43 22.61 -38.47
C GLU A 37 -17.99 22.36 -37.98
N GLU A 38 -17.68 22.86 -36.79
CA GLU A 38 -16.49 22.45 -36.07
C GLU A 38 -16.46 20.91 -36.01
N PRO A 39 -15.33 20.26 -36.32
CA PRO A 39 -15.28 18.80 -36.38
C PRO A 39 -15.71 18.23 -35.02
N LYS A 40 -16.69 17.33 -35.04
CA LYS A 40 -17.22 16.65 -33.85
C LYS A 40 -16.07 16.03 -33.07
N GLN A 41 -15.72 16.66 -31.96
CA GLN A 41 -14.65 16.23 -31.07
C GLN A 41 -15.23 15.19 -30.10
N TYR A 42 -14.86 13.93 -30.27
CA TYR A 42 -15.36 12.85 -29.42
C TYR A 42 -14.50 12.73 -28.16
N SER A 43 -15.04 12.15 -27.08
CA SER A 43 -14.34 12.03 -25.80
C SER A 43 -13.03 11.24 -25.87
N TRP A 44 -12.85 10.40 -26.90
CA TRP A 44 -11.60 9.69 -27.17
C TRP A 44 -10.55 10.53 -27.93
N ASP A 45 -10.95 11.61 -28.59
CA ASP A 45 -10.02 12.53 -29.28
C ASP A 45 -9.24 13.42 -28.28
N LYS A 46 -9.67 13.43 -27.00
CA LYS A 46 -9.01 14.12 -25.87
C LYS A 46 -8.18 13.19 -24.96
N ARG A 47 -8.05 11.90 -25.28
CA ARG A 47 -7.18 11.02 -24.49
C ARG A 47 -5.73 11.39 -24.79
N GLU A 48 -5.02 11.87 -23.77
CA GLU A 48 -3.56 11.96 -23.83
C GLU A 48 -3.00 10.61 -24.28
N LYS A 49 -2.10 10.64 -25.26
CA LYS A 49 -1.44 9.43 -25.74
C LYS A 49 -0.49 8.95 -24.64
N VAL A 50 -0.93 7.95 -23.90
CA VAL A 50 -0.15 7.25 -22.88
C VAL A 50 0.94 6.42 -23.60
N ASP A 51 2.22 6.73 -23.41
CA ASP A 51 3.32 5.90 -23.93
C ASP A 51 3.58 4.74 -22.94
N PRO A 52 3.55 3.47 -23.38
CA PRO A 52 3.91 2.34 -22.53
C PRO A 52 5.25 2.48 -21.80
N LYS A 53 6.22 3.21 -22.37
CA LYS A 53 7.52 3.48 -21.74
C LYS A 53 7.42 4.31 -20.47
N ASP A 54 6.38 5.13 -20.34
CA ASP A 54 6.15 5.92 -19.13
C ASP A 54 5.74 5.02 -17.95
N PHE A 55 5.30 3.79 -18.22
CA PHE A 55 4.83 2.84 -17.20
C PHE A 55 5.71 1.58 -17.10
N THR A 56 6.88 1.60 -17.74
CA THR A 56 7.82 0.47 -17.73
C THR A 56 9.26 0.94 -17.64
N LEU A 57 10.02 0.35 -16.73
CA LEU A 57 11.49 0.42 -16.66
C LEU A 57 12.05 -0.95 -17.03
N SER A 58 12.83 -1.04 -18.10
CA SER A 58 13.27 -2.33 -18.66
C SER A 58 14.74 -2.28 -19.08
N GLY A 59 15.52 -3.29 -18.69
CA GLY A 59 16.88 -3.48 -19.21
C GLY A 59 17.88 -2.41 -18.78
N LEU A 60 17.63 -1.72 -17.68
CA LEU A 60 18.48 -0.62 -17.18
C LEU A 60 19.64 -1.17 -16.35
N LYS A 61 20.80 -0.53 -16.45
CA LYS A 61 22.01 -0.91 -15.71
C LYS A 61 22.72 0.29 -15.14
N ASP A 62 23.24 0.14 -13.91
CA ASP A 62 24.14 1.09 -13.26
C ASP A 62 23.61 2.53 -13.27
N THR A 63 22.30 2.69 -13.01
CA THR A 63 21.62 3.97 -13.15
C THR A 63 20.62 4.25 -12.04
N THR A 64 20.33 5.53 -11.84
CA THR A 64 19.27 6.01 -10.94
C THR A 64 18.12 6.53 -11.80
N VAL A 65 16.93 5.96 -11.62
CA VAL A 65 15.74 6.26 -12.42
C VAL A 65 14.48 6.18 -11.57
N GLY A 66 13.34 6.56 -12.13
CA GLY A 66 12.11 6.53 -11.35
C GLY A 66 10.99 7.40 -11.90
N ARG A 67 10.06 7.77 -11.02
CA ARG A 67 8.85 8.53 -11.34
C ARG A 67 8.60 9.56 -10.26
N LEU A 68 8.38 10.80 -10.68
CA LEU A 68 8.02 11.91 -9.79
C LEU A 68 6.53 11.82 -9.41
N PRO A 69 6.10 12.54 -8.35
CA PRO A 69 4.68 12.66 -8.03
C PRO A 69 3.83 13.09 -9.22
N SER A 70 2.60 12.57 -9.29
CA SER A 70 1.62 12.86 -10.35
C SER A 70 2.00 12.39 -11.77
N THR A 71 2.96 11.46 -11.91
CA THR A 71 3.36 10.90 -13.21
C THR A 71 2.77 9.52 -13.51
N LEU A 72 2.46 8.72 -12.48
CA LEU A 72 1.81 7.41 -12.63
C LEU A 72 0.30 7.48 -12.42
N ASN A 73 -0.18 8.33 -11.52
CA ASN A 73 -1.61 8.55 -11.27
C ASN A 73 -2.44 7.26 -11.16
N GLY A 74 -1.94 6.28 -10.40
CA GLY A 74 -2.65 5.03 -10.13
C GLY A 74 -2.67 4.03 -11.29
N GLN A 75 -1.84 4.21 -12.33
CA GLN A 75 -1.67 3.21 -13.39
C GLN A 75 -0.82 2.02 -12.92
N GLN A 76 -0.84 0.94 -13.69
CA GLN A 76 0.06 -0.19 -13.50
C GLN A 76 1.50 0.23 -13.84
N PHE A 77 2.47 -0.31 -13.11
CA PHE A 77 3.89 -0.08 -13.36
C PHE A 77 4.67 -1.39 -13.46
N VAL A 78 5.66 -1.46 -14.35
CA VAL A 78 6.49 -2.64 -14.57
C VAL A 78 7.96 -2.26 -14.44
N ILE A 79 8.72 -3.04 -13.67
CA ILE A 79 10.17 -2.96 -13.58
C ILE A 79 10.70 -4.33 -13.97
N GLN A 80 11.57 -4.42 -14.97
CA GLN A 80 12.08 -5.72 -15.41
C GLN A 80 13.52 -5.65 -15.88
N GLU A 81 14.27 -6.73 -15.67
CA GLU A 81 15.62 -6.91 -16.20
C GLU A 81 16.59 -5.77 -15.82
N CYS A 82 16.43 -5.19 -14.62
CA CYS A 82 17.27 -4.09 -14.15
C CYS A 82 18.42 -4.60 -13.27
N GLU A 83 19.63 -4.05 -13.43
CA GLU A 83 20.83 -4.47 -12.71
C GLU A 83 21.54 -3.28 -12.08
N ASN A 84 21.93 -3.36 -10.82
CA ASN A 84 22.68 -2.30 -10.12
C ASN A 84 21.98 -0.93 -10.14
N CYS A 85 20.65 -0.89 -10.09
CA CYS A 85 19.88 0.35 -10.22
C CYS A 85 19.34 0.88 -8.89
N ASP A 86 19.26 2.20 -8.79
CA ASP A 86 18.41 2.90 -7.82
C ASP A 86 17.10 3.30 -8.49
N ILE A 87 15.97 2.81 -7.98
CA ILE A 87 14.66 3.04 -8.59
C ILE A 87 13.73 3.72 -7.60
N TYR A 88 13.33 4.95 -7.87
CA TYR A 88 12.48 5.76 -6.99
C TYR A 88 11.14 6.10 -7.63
N VAL A 89 10.08 5.42 -7.21
CA VAL A 89 8.72 5.66 -7.71
C VAL A 89 7.93 6.43 -6.67
N PHE A 90 7.90 7.76 -6.79
CA PHE A 90 7.24 8.67 -5.85
C PHE A 90 5.81 9.01 -6.27
N ASP A 91 5.01 8.00 -6.62
CA ASP A 91 3.59 8.15 -6.93
C ASP A 91 2.83 6.87 -6.57
N HIS A 92 1.51 6.95 -6.45
CA HIS A 92 0.65 5.79 -6.26
C HIS A 92 0.45 5.02 -7.57
N SER A 93 0.23 3.71 -7.44
CA SER A 93 0.06 2.79 -8.57
C SER A 93 -1.12 1.84 -8.34
N ALA A 94 -1.66 1.25 -9.42
CA ALA A 94 -2.65 0.18 -9.29
C ALA A 94 -2.00 -1.12 -8.82
N THR A 95 -0.91 -1.51 -9.49
CA THR A 95 -0.14 -2.73 -9.22
C THR A 95 1.27 -2.55 -9.76
N VAL A 96 2.25 -3.20 -9.15
CA VAL A 96 3.64 -3.19 -9.63
C VAL A 96 4.15 -4.62 -9.80
N THR A 97 4.76 -4.92 -10.93
CA THR A 97 5.50 -6.16 -11.15
C THR A 97 6.99 -5.86 -11.28
N ILE A 98 7.82 -6.62 -10.57
CA ILE A 98 9.27 -6.48 -10.56
C ILE A 98 9.88 -7.82 -10.93
N ASP A 99 10.49 -7.92 -12.11
CA ASP A 99 10.95 -9.17 -12.70
C ASP A 99 12.44 -9.13 -13.00
N ASP A 100 13.16 -10.23 -12.73
CA ASP A 100 14.54 -10.42 -13.16
C ASP A 100 15.50 -9.27 -12.76
N CYS A 101 15.24 -8.63 -11.62
CA CYS A 101 16.05 -7.51 -11.13
C CYS A 101 17.14 -7.99 -10.17
N VAL A 102 18.37 -7.49 -10.37
CA VAL A 102 19.55 -7.91 -9.59
C VAL A 102 20.26 -6.71 -8.97
N ASN A 103 20.59 -6.79 -7.69
CA ASN A 103 21.34 -5.75 -6.96
C ASN A 103 20.71 -4.35 -7.08
N CYS A 104 19.39 -4.27 -6.99
CA CYS A 104 18.64 -3.00 -7.10
C CYS A 104 18.17 -2.49 -5.74
N ARG A 105 18.04 -1.17 -5.63
CA ARG A 105 17.50 -0.48 -4.46
C ARG A 105 16.24 0.25 -4.89
N ILE A 106 15.08 -0.15 -4.36
CA ILE A 106 13.78 0.24 -4.94
C ILE A 106 12.89 0.89 -3.88
N VAL A 107 12.38 2.09 -4.15
CA VAL A 107 11.32 2.72 -3.36
C VAL A 107 10.06 2.77 -4.21
N LEU A 108 8.98 2.18 -3.70
CA LEU A 108 7.67 2.24 -4.33
C LEU A 108 6.71 3.05 -3.48
N GLY A 109 6.04 4.01 -4.12
CA GLY A 109 4.86 4.62 -3.56
C GLY A 109 3.72 3.61 -3.39
N PRO A 110 2.64 3.99 -2.69
CA PRO A 110 1.53 3.11 -2.35
C PRO A 110 0.89 2.44 -3.57
N ALA A 111 0.87 1.12 -3.59
CA ALA A 111 0.20 0.32 -4.62
C ALA A 111 -1.17 -0.16 -4.13
N LYS A 112 -2.24 0.27 -4.80
CA LYS A 112 -3.63 -0.09 -4.44
C LYS A 112 -3.87 -1.60 -4.37
N GLY A 113 -3.23 -2.35 -5.27
CA GLY A 113 -3.33 -3.79 -5.37
C GLY A 113 -2.03 -4.47 -4.95
N SER A 114 -1.52 -5.33 -5.83
CA SER A 114 -0.35 -6.15 -5.55
C SER A 114 0.97 -5.48 -5.92
N VAL A 115 2.00 -5.80 -5.15
CA VAL A 115 3.39 -5.69 -5.58
C VAL A 115 3.94 -7.11 -5.66
N PHE A 116 4.41 -7.51 -6.84
CA PHE A 116 4.86 -8.87 -7.11
C PHE A 116 6.31 -8.87 -7.61
N PHE A 117 7.22 -9.44 -6.81
CA PHE A 117 8.60 -9.71 -7.20
C PHE A 117 8.72 -11.14 -7.76
N ARG A 118 9.34 -11.29 -8.92
CA ARG A 118 9.65 -12.58 -9.53
C ARG A 118 11.11 -12.61 -9.96
N ASP A 119 11.80 -13.72 -9.67
CA ASP A 119 13.18 -13.96 -10.13
C ASP A 119 14.17 -12.84 -9.75
N CYS A 120 13.92 -12.14 -8.64
CA CYS A 120 14.74 -11.02 -8.17
C CYS A 120 15.82 -11.47 -7.19
N LYS A 121 16.99 -10.82 -7.21
CA LYS A 121 18.13 -11.18 -6.36
C LYS A 121 18.87 -9.97 -5.80
N ASP A 122 19.24 -10.05 -4.52
CA ASP A 122 20.01 -9.00 -3.83
C ASP A 122 19.32 -7.62 -3.92
N VAL A 123 17.98 -7.58 -3.78
CA VAL A 123 17.20 -6.33 -3.85
C VAL A 123 16.86 -5.81 -2.46
N LYS A 124 17.03 -4.51 -2.26
CA LYS A 124 16.64 -3.81 -1.04
C LYS A 124 15.51 -2.84 -1.38
N CYS A 125 14.42 -2.82 -0.63
CA CYS A 125 13.28 -2.00 -1.01
C CYS A 125 12.43 -1.47 0.13
N VAL A 126 11.72 -0.38 -0.16
CA VAL A 126 10.66 0.20 0.66
C VAL A 126 9.36 0.11 -0.13
N VAL A 127 8.36 -0.59 0.40
CA VAL A 127 7.14 -0.93 -0.35
C VAL A 127 5.91 -0.72 0.51
N ALA A 128 4.90 -0.01 -0.02
CA ALA A 128 3.56 0.04 0.52
C ALA A 128 2.57 -0.55 -0.49
N CYS A 129 1.78 -1.54 -0.07
CA CYS A 129 0.84 -2.23 -0.97
C CYS A 129 -0.34 -2.87 -0.23
N GLN A 130 -1.38 -3.24 -0.98
CA GLN A 130 -2.43 -4.09 -0.42
C GLN A 130 -1.94 -5.52 -0.24
N GLN A 131 -1.32 -6.08 -1.28
CA GLN A 131 -0.82 -7.46 -1.29
C GLN A 131 0.66 -7.50 -1.68
N PHE A 132 1.49 -8.11 -0.85
CA PHE A 132 2.89 -8.34 -1.15
C PHE A 132 3.11 -9.81 -1.53
N ARG A 133 3.74 -10.05 -2.68
CA ARG A 133 4.05 -11.39 -3.18
C ARG A 133 5.49 -11.47 -3.67
N THR A 134 6.15 -12.59 -3.39
CA THR A 134 7.44 -12.93 -4.02
C THR A 134 7.41 -14.35 -4.54
N ARG A 135 8.05 -14.58 -5.69
CA ARG A 135 8.32 -15.92 -6.21
C ARG A 135 9.75 -15.99 -6.73
N ASP A 136 10.45 -17.08 -6.44
CA ASP A 136 11.80 -17.33 -6.97
C ASP A 136 12.83 -16.24 -6.62
N CYS A 137 12.64 -15.53 -5.50
CA CYS A 137 13.50 -14.41 -5.08
C CYS A 137 14.59 -14.83 -4.08
N LYS A 138 15.73 -14.14 -4.08
CA LYS A 138 16.86 -14.45 -3.18
C LYS A 138 17.47 -13.20 -2.57
N LYS A 139 17.71 -13.22 -1.26
CA LYS A 139 18.37 -12.14 -0.50
C LYS A 139 17.66 -10.79 -0.69
N MET A 140 16.38 -10.74 -0.30
CA MET A 140 15.58 -9.53 -0.36
C MET A 140 15.53 -8.87 1.01
N GLU A 141 15.66 -7.55 1.08
CA GLU A 141 15.49 -6.79 2.32
C GLU A 141 14.38 -5.75 2.10
N VAL A 142 13.25 -5.90 2.80
CA VAL A 142 12.01 -5.19 2.48
C VAL A 142 11.51 -4.44 3.72
N PHE A 143 11.43 -3.11 3.64
CA PHE A 143 10.67 -2.29 4.58
C PHE A 143 9.23 -2.15 4.08
N LEU A 144 8.31 -2.85 4.74
CA LEU A 144 7.00 -3.17 4.19
C LEU A 144 5.86 -2.49 4.96
N CYS A 145 4.89 -1.98 4.19
CA CYS A 145 3.53 -1.71 4.63
C CYS A 145 2.60 -2.58 3.79
N CYS A 146 1.99 -3.60 4.41
CA CYS A 146 1.12 -4.54 3.68
C CYS A 146 -0.23 -4.69 4.38
N ALA A 147 -1.31 -4.37 3.68
CA ALA A 147 -2.66 -4.43 4.23
C ALA A 147 -3.11 -5.87 4.52
N THR A 148 -2.63 -6.84 3.72
CA THR A 148 -2.86 -8.28 3.93
C THR A 148 -1.59 -9.00 4.41
N GLN A 149 -1.67 -10.33 4.55
CA GLN A 149 -0.54 -11.17 4.94
C GLN A 149 0.48 -11.19 3.79
N PRO A 150 1.75 -10.78 4.01
CA PRO A 150 2.79 -10.89 3.00
C PRO A 150 3.06 -12.35 2.65
N ILE A 151 3.23 -12.65 1.37
CA ILE A 151 3.40 -14.01 0.87
C ILE A 151 4.77 -14.15 0.19
N ILE A 152 5.46 -15.25 0.51
CA ILE A 152 6.65 -15.70 -0.23
C ILE A 152 6.45 -17.12 -0.76
N GLU A 153 7.06 -17.41 -1.90
CA GLU A 153 7.07 -18.73 -2.55
C GLU A 153 8.43 -18.96 -3.22
N SER A 154 8.99 -20.16 -3.10
CA SER A 154 10.28 -20.55 -3.69
C SER A 154 11.41 -19.54 -3.48
N SER A 155 11.39 -18.81 -2.36
CA SER A 155 12.27 -17.67 -2.10
C SER A 155 13.10 -17.90 -0.84
N THR A 156 14.34 -17.38 -0.79
CA THR A 156 15.25 -17.60 0.35
C THR A 156 16.00 -16.34 0.75
N GLY A 157 16.33 -16.23 2.04
CA GLY A 157 17.06 -15.06 2.57
C GLY A 157 16.23 -13.78 2.56
N MET A 158 14.93 -13.90 2.74
CA MET A 158 14.01 -12.76 2.80
C MET A 158 14.10 -12.09 4.17
N LYS A 159 14.18 -10.76 4.23
CA LYS A 159 14.17 -10.02 5.49
C LYS A 159 13.14 -8.90 5.46
N PHE A 160 12.36 -8.79 6.53
CA PHE A 160 11.29 -7.81 6.63
C PHE A 160 11.52 -6.83 7.78
N GLY A 161 11.17 -5.57 7.53
CA GLY A 161 11.12 -4.47 8.50
C GLY A 161 9.84 -3.67 8.30
N CYS A 162 9.46 -2.87 9.29
CA CYS A 162 8.32 -1.96 9.15
C CYS A 162 8.66 -0.86 8.14
N PHE A 163 7.69 -0.47 7.30
CA PHE A 163 7.81 0.70 6.43
C PHE A 163 8.22 1.95 7.23
N GLN A 164 9.24 2.65 6.75
CA GLN A 164 9.74 3.88 7.36
C GLN A 164 10.18 4.84 6.27
N TYR A 165 9.27 5.74 5.87
CA TYR A 165 9.51 6.67 4.78
C TYR A 165 8.55 7.86 4.83
N TYR A 166 9.01 8.99 4.31
CA TYR A 166 8.24 10.21 4.18
C TYR A 166 8.64 10.99 2.94
N TYR A 167 7.66 11.54 2.24
CA TYR A 167 7.77 12.71 1.38
C TYR A 167 6.41 13.45 1.42
N PRO A 168 6.34 14.76 1.09
CA PRO A 168 5.15 15.57 1.33
C PRO A 168 3.85 15.01 0.74
N GLU A 169 3.91 14.43 -0.45
CA GLU A 169 2.77 13.91 -1.20
C GLU A 169 2.35 12.49 -0.74
N LEU A 170 3.19 11.78 0.03
CA LEU A 170 3.01 10.37 0.35
C LEU A 170 1.68 10.09 1.07
N ALA A 171 1.25 10.98 1.97
CA ALA A 171 -0.02 10.84 2.67
C ALA A 171 -1.23 10.83 1.71
N PHE A 172 -1.20 11.67 0.66
CA PHE A 172 -2.22 11.68 -0.38
C PHE A 172 -2.12 10.44 -1.26
N HIS A 173 -0.92 9.98 -1.60
CA HIS A 173 -0.75 8.74 -2.36
C HIS A 173 -1.29 7.51 -1.62
N PHE A 174 -1.17 7.43 -0.29
CA PHE A 174 -1.81 6.38 0.51
C PHE A 174 -3.34 6.43 0.40
N LYS A 175 -3.91 7.64 0.49
CA LYS A 175 -5.35 7.88 0.34
C LYS A 175 -5.84 7.50 -1.06
N ASP A 176 -5.14 7.92 -2.11
CA ASP A 176 -5.53 7.65 -3.51
C ASP A 176 -5.38 6.17 -3.86
N ALA A 177 -4.41 5.47 -3.26
CA ALA A 177 -4.30 4.01 -3.32
C ALA A 177 -5.37 3.27 -2.50
N GLY A 178 -6.15 3.98 -1.66
CA GLY A 178 -7.12 3.37 -0.76
C GLY A 178 -6.48 2.52 0.35
N LEU A 179 -5.26 2.85 0.76
CA LEU A 179 -4.52 2.15 1.81
C LEU A 179 -4.55 2.95 3.11
N SER A 180 -4.99 2.31 4.19
CA SER A 180 -4.84 2.86 5.53
C SER A 180 -3.39 2.71 5.99
N ILE A 181 -2.82 3.80 6.53
CA ILE A 181 -1.51 3.77 7.19
C ILE A 181 -1.53 2.93 8.49
N PHE A 182 -2.71 2.60 9.02
CA PHE A 182 -2.88 1.81 10.22
C PHE A 182 -3.03 0.31 9.93
N ASN A 183 -3.21 -0.11 8.68
CA ASN A 183 -3.32 -1.52 8.32
C ASN A 183 -1.99 -2.04 7.77
N ASN A 184 -1.13 -2.54 8.65
CA ASN A 184 0.20 -3.01 8.29
C ASN A 184 0.58 -4.34 8.98
N ASN A 185 0.68 -5.42 8.20
CA ASN A 185 0.99 -6.79 8.65
C ASN A 185 2.39 -7.26 8.22
N TRP A 186 3.32 -6.32 8.04
CA TRP A 186 4.65 -6.54 7.47
C TRP A 186 5.46 -7.72 8.07
N SER A 187 5.20 -8.10 9.32
CA SER A 187 5.94 -9.14 10.05
C SER A 187 5.26 -10.51 10.06
N ASN A 188 4.01 -10.63 9.61
CA ASN A 188 3.27 -11.90 9.62
C ASN A 188 3.37 -12.57 8.24
N VAL A 189 4.54 -13.11 7.90
CA VAL A 189 4.82 -13.63 6.55
C VAL A 189 4.35 -15.08 6.42
N HIS A 190 3.61 -15.37 5.35
CA HIS A 190 3.26 -16.73 4.94
C HIS A 190 4.24 -17.25 3.89
N ASP A 191 4.83 -18.42 4.14
CA ASP A 191 5.70 -19.12 3.21
C ASP A 191 4.98 -20.35 2.65
N PHE A 192 4.74 -20.35 1.33
CA PHE A 192 4.11 -21.49 0.63
C PHE A 192 5.05 -22.69 0.45
N THR A 193 6.35 -22.50 0.59
CA THR A 193 7.39 -23.51 0.32
C THR A 193 8.38 -23.62 1.47
N PRO A 194 7.92 -23.85 2.71
CA PRO A 194 8.81 -23.95 3.85
C PRO A 194 9.73 -25.17 3.71
N VAL A 195 11.00 -25.01 4.00
CA VAL A 195 11.98 -26.10 4.04
C VAL A 195 12.21 -26.50 5.50
N SER A 196 12.03 -27.78 5.81
CA SER A 196 12.17 -28.29 7.18
C SER A 196 13.57 -28.01 7.75
N GLY A 197 13.62 -27.30 8.88
CA GLY A 197 14.88 -26.97 9.57
C GLY A 197 15.57 -25.72 9.04
N GLU A 198 15.05 -25.08 7.99
CA GLU A 198 15.52 -23.81 7.46
C GLU A 198 14.47 -22.73 7.67
N ASN A 199 14.89 -21.46 7.66
CA ASN A 199 13.99 -20.34 7.68
C ASN A 199 14.23 -19.46 6.46
N ASN A 200 13.27 -19.47 5.54
CA ASN A 200 13.35 -18.73 4.28
C ASN A 200 13.26 -17.22 4.49
N TRP A 201 12.73 -16.77 5.64
CA TRP A 201 12.57 -15.37 5.96
C TRP A 201 12.89 -15.05 7.43
N SER A 202 13.21 -13.79 7.71
CA SER A 202 13.38 -13.32 9.10
C SER A 202 13.01 -11.85 9.21
N LEU A 203 12.94 -11.34 10.44
CA LEU A 203 12.76 -9.91 10.68
C LEU A 203 14.14 -9.25 10.82
N MET A 204 14.32 -8.08 10.20
CA MET A 204 15.53 -7.26 10.37
C MET A 204 15.69 -6.80 11.83
N ALA A 205 16.85 -6.28 12.26
CA ALA A 205 16.97 -5.71 13.60
C ALA A 205 16.15 -4.40 13.73
N GLU A 206 15.73 -4.04 14.95
CA GLU A 206 14.86 -2.87 15.21
C GLU A 206 15.58 -1.51 15.06
N ASP A 207 16.90 -1.52 15.15
CA ASP A 207 17.80 -0.37 15.08
C ASP A 207 18.35 -0.11 13.68
N VAL A 208 17.98 -0.93 12.69
CA VAL A 208 18.39 -0.76 11.29
C VAL A 208 17.94 0.60 10.76
N ALA A 209 18.87 1.35 10.16
CA ALA A 209 18.56 2.57 9.44
C ALA A 209 18.16 2.24 7.99
N VAL A 210 16.98 2.70 7.54
CA VAL A 210 16.53 2.48 6.16
C VAL A 210 17.54 2.98 5.13
N SER A 211 18.21 4.10 5.41
CA SER A 211 19.21 4.72 4.53
C SER A 211 20.42 3.82 4.23
N ASP A 212 20.76 2.89 5.12
CA ASP A 212 21.89 1.96 4.92
C ASP A 212 21.53 0.84 3.93
N HIS A 213 20.23 0.65 3.68
CA HIS A 213 19.69 -0.34 2.77
C HIS A 213 19.20 0.29 1.48
N VAL A 214 18.47 1.39 1.58
CA VAL A 214 17.89 2.12 0.45
C VAL A 214 18.27 3.59 0.62
N PRO A 215 19.32 4.06 -0.08
CA PRO A 215 19.80 5.43 0.06
C PRO A 215 18.75 6.42 -0.42
N LEU A 216 18.84 7.65 0.08
CA LEU A 216 18.06 8.75 -0.46
C LEU A 216 18.52 9.05 -1.91
N PRO A 217 17.63 9.55 -2.78
CA PRO A 217 18.04 10.00 -4.10
C PRO A 217 19.15 11.06 -4.01
N ASP A 218 20.06 11.06 -4.97
CA ASP A 218 21.11 12.10 -5.07
C ASP A 218 20.45 13.49 -5.09
N PRO A 219 20.87 14.44 -4.23
CA PRO A 219 20.37 15.81 -4.23
C PRO A 219 20.45 16.55 -5.57
N GLU A 220 21.31 16.11 -6.49
CA GLU A 220 21.44 16.67 -7.84
C GLU A 220 20.70 15.87 -8.93
N SER A 221 20.08 14.75 -8.56
CA SER A 221 19.25 13.96 -9.48
C SER A 221 17.94 14.66 -9.87
N GLU A 222 17.22 14.06 -10.81
CA GLU A 222 15.85 14.49 -11.16
C GLU A 222 14.88 14.49 -9.97
N PHE A 223 15.20 13.74 -8.90
CA PHE A 223 14.37 13.61 -7.70
C PHE A 223 14.57 14.72 -6.67
N LYS A 224 15.45 15.70 -6.91
CA LYS A 224 15.77 16.77 -5.95
C LYS A 224 14.58 17.58 -5.43
N ALA A 225 13.47 17.60 -6.18
CA ALA A 225 12.24 18.27 -5.76
C ALA A 225 11.49 17.49 -4.67
N VAL A 226 11.69 16.17 -4.56
CA VAL A 226 11.01 15.30 -3.61
C VAL A 226 11.76 15.30 -2.28
N ARG A 227 11.16 15.92 -1.26
CA ARG A 227 11.77 16.05 0.06
C ARG A 227 11.61 14.79 0.89
N VAL A 228 12.48 13.83 0.63
CA VAL A 228 12.47 12.53 1.30
C VAL A 228 13.03 12.62 2.73
N SER A 229 12.45 11.85 3.64
CA SER A 229 13.01 11.56 4.96
C SER A 229 12.80 10.09 5.31
N THR A 230 13.84 9.46 5.85
CA THR A 230 13.79 8.13 6.46
C THR A 230 13.78 8.20 7.98
N ASP A 231 13.61 9.37 8.60
CA ASP A 231 13.54 9.50 10.06
C ASP A 231 12.31 8.77 10.64
N LYS A 232 12.52 8.06 11.75
CA LYS A 232 11.47 7.31 12.48
C LYS A 232 10.25 8.18 12.78
N ASN A 233 10.48 9.38 13.32
CA ASN A 233 9.44 10.30 13.76
C ASN A 233 8.67 10.98 12.60
N ARG A 234 9.20 10.90 11.37
CA ARG A 234 8.56 11.51 10.19
C ARG A 234 7.80 10.51 9.35
N SER A 235 7.96 9.21 9.59
CA SER A 235 7.33 8.16 8.81
C SER A 235 5.81 8.37 8.70
N ILE A 236 5.29 8.23 7.48
CA ILE A 236 3.84 8.25 7.24
C ILE A 236 3.17 7.02 7.84
N VAL A 237 3.81 5.86 7.85
CA VAL A 237 3.29 4.66 8.52
C VAL A 237 3.84 4.62 9.94
N PRO A 238 3.00 4.51 10.98
CA PRO A 238 3.47 4.28 12.34
C PRO A 238 4.38 3.06 12.43
N LEU A 239 5.50 3.20 13.14
CA LEU A 239 6.42 2.08 13.35
C LEU A 239 5.85 1.12 14.38
N THR A 240 5.57 -0.11 13.95
CA THR A 240 5.03 -1.15 14.81
C THR A 240 6.07 -2.25 15.08
N LYS A 241 6.02 -2.83 16.28
CA LYS A 241 6.87 -3.98 16.66
C LYS A 241 6.45 -5.26 15.95
N GLY A 242 5.18 -5.36 15.54
CA GLY A 242 4.62 -6.50 14.82
C GLY A 242 4.75 -7.80 15.61
N GLY A 243 5.05 -8.89 14.91
CA GLY A 243 5.22 -10.25 15.45
C GLY A 243 6.53 -10.49 16.20
N ARG A 244 7.28 -9.45 16.57
CA ARG A 244 8.47 -9.61 17.40
C ARG A 244 8.08 -9.97 18.83
N ARG A 245 9.03 -10.55 19.57
CA ARG A 245 8.85 -10.89 20.99
C ARG A 245 8.56 -9.62 21.80
N LYS A 246 7.49 -9.66 22.60
CA LYS A 246 7.13 -8.62 23.56
C LYS A 246 8.00 -8.72 24.81
N GLU A 247 8.29 -7.58 25.43
CA GLU A 247 9.10 -7.50 26.66
C GLU A 247 8.25 -7.57 27.92
N SER A 248 6.99 -7.16 27.83
CA SER A 248 5.99 -7.28 28.88
C SER A 248 4.83 -8.16 28.41
N GLU A 249 4.21 -8.86 29.36
CA GLU A 249 2.96 -9.60 29.14
C GLU A 249 1.73 -8.66 29.20
N GLU A 250 1.91 -7.41 29.64
CA GLU A 250 0.83 -6.43 29.74
C GLU A 250 0.63 -5.67 28.42
N SER A 251 -0.58 -5.73 27.89
CA SER A 251 -1.00 -5.01 26.68
C SER A 251 -2.22 -4.14 26.99
N CYS A 252 -2.48 -3.13 26.16
CA CYS A 252 -3.65 -2.29 26.24
C CYS A 252 -4.23 -2.06 24.84
N LEU A 253 -5.54 -2.26 24.70
CA LEU A 253 -6.27 -1.83 23.52
C LEU A 253 -6.71 -0.38 23.70
N PHE A 254 -6.36 0.48 22.73
CA PHE A 254 -6.85 1.85 22.65
C PHE A 254 -7.54 2.05 21.30
N VAL A 255 -8.80 2.46 21.29
CA VAL A 255 -9.60 2.65 20.07
C VAL A 255 -10.12 4.07 19.99
N PHE A 256 -9.83 4.72 18.85
CA PHE A 256 -10.47 5.96 18.43
C PHE A 256 -11.61 5.66 17.46
N PHE A 257 -12.72 6.38 17.61
CA PHE A 257 -13.84 6.33 16.67
C PHE A 257 -13.66 7.36 15.54
N ALA A 258 -14.41 7.18 14.45
CA ALA A 258 -14.33 8.06 13.29
C ALA A 258 -14.64 9.53 13.64
N GLY A 259 -13.80 10.44 13.13
CA GLY A 259 -13.91 11.88 13.30
C GLY A 259 -12.75 12.63 12.62
N ASP A 260 -12.87 13.95 12.52
CA ASP A 260 -11.94 14.79 11.73
C ASP A 260 -10.49 14.73 12.23
N TYR A 261 -10.29 14.45 13.52
CA TYR A 261 -8.98 14.44 14.17
C TYR A 261 -8.47 13.04 14.52
N THR A 262 -9.16 11.97 14.08
CA THR A 262 -8.84 10.59 14.49
C THR A 262 -7.39 10.21 14.17
N THR A 263 -6.91 10.47 12.96
CA THR A 263 -5.52 10.19 12.57
C THR A 263 -4.50 10.99 13.38
N ALA A 264 -4.78 12.27 13.64
CA ALA A 264 -3.89 13.13 14.42
C ALA A 264 -3.84 12.69 15.89
N ASN A 265 -4.99 12.32 16.47
CA ASN A 265 -5.10 11.82 17.83
C ASN A 265 -4.39 10.46 18.00
N ALA A 266 -4.53 9.55 17.03
CA ALA A 266 -3.81 8.28 17.02
C ALA A 266 -2.28 8.49 17.00
N ARG A 267 -1.78 9.41 16.16
CA ARG A 267 -0.35 9.78 16.17
C ARG A 267 0.09 10.37 17.51
N LYS A 268 -0.70 11.29 18.07
CA LYS A 268 -0.41 11.89 19.37
C LYS A 268 -0.36 10.83 20.48
N LEU A 269 -1.27 9.85 20.47
CA LEU A 269 -1.23 8.74 21.43
C LEU A 269 0.06 7.94 21.31
N ILE A 270 0.50 7.65 20.08
CA ILE A 270 1.75 6.92 19.83
C ILE A 270 2.94 7.71 20.38
N ASP A 271 2.99 9.03 20.16
CA ASP A 271 4.07 9.88 20.67
C ASP A 271 4.09 9.92 22.20
N GLU A 272 2.93 10.08 22.84
CA GLU A 272 2.79 10.08 24.31
C GLU A 272 3.18 8.72 24.91
N ALA A 273 2.74 7.62 24.30
CA ALA A 273 3.05 6.26 24.74
C ALA A 273 4.54 5.96 24.60
N THR A 274 5.14 6.32 23.46
CA THR A 274 6.58 6.14 23.19
C THR A 274 7.43 6.96 24.17
N THR A 275 7.02 8.20 24.47
CA THR A 275 7.72 9.06 25.44
C THR A 275 7.72 8.46 26.85
N LYS A 276 6.67 7.70 27.20
CA LYS A 276 6.57 6.97 28.47
C LYS A 276 7.24 5.58 28.45
N GLY A 277 7.86 5.19 27.33
CA GLY A 277 8.58 3.92 27.19
C GLY A 277 7.69 2.73 26.78
N PHE A 278 6.44 2.96 26.38
CA PHE A 278 5.58 1.92 25.85
C PHE A 278 5.83 1.67 24.37
N VAL A 279 5.55 0.46 23.92
CA VAL A 279 5.81 0.02 22.55
C VAL A 279 4.50 -0.18 21.80
N LEU A 280 4.43 0.36 20.58
CA LEU A 280 3.33 0.09 19.65
C LEU A 280 3.53 -1.28 19.00
N ILE A 281 2.64 -2.23 19.29
CA ILE A 281 2.71 -3.58 18.75
C ILE A 281 2.12 -3.64 17.35
N GLN A 282 0.91 -3.14 17.18
CA GLN A 282 0.18 -3.14 15.92
C GLN A 282 -0.96 -2.14 15.95
N THR A 283 -1.49 -1.83 14.77
CA THR A 283 -2.65 -0.96 14.57
C THR A 283 -3.61 -1.61 13.59
N LYS A 284 -4.88 -1.19 13.62
CA LYS A 284 -5.89 -1.54 12.60
C LYS A 284 -6.86 -0.38 12.40
N GLU A 285 -7.28 -0.16 11.17
CA GLU A 285 -8.43 0.67 10.80
C GLU A 285 -9.50 -0.20 10.14
N VAL A 286 -10.66 -0.33 10.78
CA VAL A 286 -11.68 -1.30 10.37
C VAL A 286 -13.10 -0.79 10.66
N SER A 287 -14.03 -1.07 9.76
CA SER A 287 -15.46 -0.78 9.97
C SER A 287 -16.13 -1.92 10.72
N MET A 288 -16.99 -1.62 11.70
CA MET A 288 -17.63 -2.63 12.54
C MET A 288 -19.13 -2.67 12.29
N ARG A 289 -19.71 -3.86 12.10
CA ARG A 289 -21.17 -4.04 12.12
C ARG A 289 -21.66 -4.19 13.57
N PRO A 290 -22.95 -3.98 13.86
CA PRO A 290 -23.48 -4.11 15.22
C PRO A 290 -23.16 -5.45 15.90
N GLU A 291 -23.17 -6.56 15.15
CA GLU A 291 -22.75 -7.87 15.68
C GLU A 291 -21.27 -7.93 16.07
N ASP A 292 -20.40 -7.23 15.32
CA ASP A 292 -18.96 -7.18 15.58
C ASP A 292 -18.69 -6.33 16.82
N VAL A 293 -19.39 -5.20 17.00
CA VAL A 293 -19.32 -4.33 18.18
C VAL A 293 -19.67 -5.12 19.45
N SER A 294 -20.75 -5.90 19.40
CA SER A 294 -21.21 -6.74 20.51
C SER A 294 -20.19 -7.80 20.90
N ARG A 295 -19.57 -8.44 19.91
CA ARG A 295 -18.54 -9.46 20.15
C ARG A 295 -17.26 -8.86 20.73
N VAL A 296 -16.81 -7.72 20.19
CA VAL A 296 -15.51 -7.13 20.52
C VAL A 296 -15.53 -6.40 21.86
N PHE A 297 -16.52 -5.53 22.07
CA PHE A 297 -16.57 -4.65 23.24
C PHE A 297 -17.47 -5.17 24.37
N GLN A 298 -18.20 -6.27 24.15
CA GLN A 298 -18.98 -6.99 25.15
C GLN A 298 -19.89 -6.05 25.97
N THR A 299 -19.58 -5.85 27.26
CA THR A 299 -20.35 -5.00 28.19
C THR A 299 -20.41 -3.54 27.77
N SER A 300 -19.44 -3.06 27.00
CA SER A 300 -19.39 -1.67 26.50
C SER A 300 -20.10 -1.49 25.16
N ALA A 301 -20.62 -2.57 24.54
CA ALA A 301 -21.12 -2.52 23.17
C ALA A 301 -22.28 -1.53 22.96
N GLU A 302 -23.23 -1.46 23.91
CA GLU A 302 -24.40 -0.57 23.80
C GLU A 302 -23.99 0.91 23.79
N GLU A 303 -23.02 1.30 24.64
CA GLU A 303 -22.51 2.67 24.69
C GLU A 303 -21.71 3.04 23.42
N LEU A 304 -21.07 2.06 22.78
CA LEU A 304 -20.18 2.28 21.64
C LEU A 304 -20.86 2.11 20.27
N ALA A 305 -22.09 1.60 20.23
CA ALA A 305 -22.80 1.32 18.99
C ALA A 305 -22.96 2.56 18.09
N GLU A 306 -23.35 3.70 18.66
CA GLU A 306 -23.51 4.94 17.89
C GLU A 306 -22.16 5.50 17.37
N TRP A 307 -21.07 5.25 18.10
CA TRP A 307 -19.74 5.76 17.73
C TRP A 307 -19.08 4.93 16.64
N THR A 308 -19.24 3.61 16.71
CA THR A 308 -18.74 2.66 15.69
C THR A 308 -19.51 2.77 14.37
N ALA A 309 -20.77 3.22 14.41
CA ALA A 309 -21.57 3.48 13.20
C ALA A 309 -21.11 4.72 12.39
N LYS A 310 -20.29 5.61 12.97
CA LYS A 310 -19.83 6.84 12.29
C LYS A 310 -18.81 6.59 11.16
N GLY A 311 -18.14 5.43 11.19
CA GLY A 311 -17.12 5.08 10.22
C GLY A 311 -16.11 4.09 10.80
N PRO A 312 -14.99 3.82 10.08
CA PRO A 312 -13.94 2.96 10.57
C PRO A 312 -13.37 3.44 11.92
N VAL A 313 -13.11 2.49 12.82
CA VAL A 313 -12.40 2.75 14.06
C VAL A 313 -10.90 2.51 13.88
N VAL A 314 -10.07 3.27 14.59
CA VAL A 314 -8.61 3.09 14.60
C VAL A 314 -8.21 2.51 15.96
N ALA A 315 -7.73 1.27 15.95
CA ALA A 315 -7.24 0.57 17.13
C ALA A 315 -5.71 0.54 17.17
N LEU A 316 -5.17 0.66 18.37
CA LEU A 316 -3.76 0.56 18.69
C LEU A 316 -3.57 -0.44 19.82
N GLU A 317 -2.64 -1.38 19.64
CA GLU A 317 -2.15 -2.24 20.72
C GLU A 317 -0.85 -1.67 21.25
N LEU A 318 -0.85 -1.28 22.52
CA LEU A 318 0.33 -0.81 23.23
C LEU A 318 0.78 -1.87 24.24
N ASN A 319 2.09 -2.02 24.45
CA ASN A 319 2.67 -3.01 25.35
C ASN A 319 3.71 -2.38 26.29
N GLY A 320 3.75 -2.88 27.51
CA GLY A 320 4.71 -2.48 28.56
C GLY A 320 4.09 -2.53 29.95
N ASP A 321 4.92 -2.62 30.98
CA ASP A 321 4.43 -2.72 32.35
C ASP A 321 3.70 -1.44 32.78
N GLY A 322 2.45 -1.56 33.25
CA GLY A 322 1.60 -0.42 33.62
C GLY A 322 0.99 0.34 32.43
N VAL A 323 1.05 -0.21 31.21
CA VAL A 323 0.54 0.44 30.00
C VAL A 323 -0.95 0.75 30.07
N VAL A 324 -1.76 -0.10 30.72
CA VAL A 324 -3.22 0.14 30.83
C VAL A 324 -3.50 1.40 31.63
N GLU A 325 -2.89 1.55 32.81
CA GLU A 325 -3.09 2.71 33.66
C GLU A 325 -2.61 3.99 32.97
N ALA A 326 -1.44 3.94 32.34
CA ALA A 326 -0.91 5.08 31.59
C ALA A 326 -1.83 5.49 30.43
N CYS A 327 -2.38 4.53 29.68
CA CYS A 327 -3.33 4.81 28.60
C CYS A 327 -4.61 5.45 29.11
N ARG A 328 -5.12 5.03 30.27
CA ARG A 328 -6.31 5.64 30.90
C ARG A 328 -6.03 7.08 31.34
N ILE A 329 -4.85 7.36 31.89
CA ILE A 329 -4.42 8.72 32.23
C ILE A 329 -4.35 9.58 30.96
N ILE A 330 -3.69 9.09 29.90
CA ILE A 330 -3.60 9.79 28.62
C ILE A 330 -4.99 10.09 28.04
N ALA A 331 -5.91 9.13 28.07
CA ALA A 331 -7.29 9.33 27.61
C ALA A 331 -8.00 10.48 28.35
N ASN A 332 -7.83 10.54 29.67
CA ASN A 332 -8.49 11.55 30.51
C ASN A 332 -7.85 12.93 30.44
N GLU A 333 -6.53 13.01 30.31
CA GLU A 333 -5.77 14.27 30.33
C GLU A 333 -5.58 14.86 28.93
N VAL A 334 -5.17 14.03 27.98
CA VAL A 334 -4.77 14.47 26.63
C VAL A 334 -5.96 14.49 25.67
N PHE A 335 -6.85 13.51 25.79
CA PHE A 335 -8.01 13.34 24.91
C PHE A 335 -9.33 13.69 25.60
N LYS A 336 -9.28 14.56 26.61
CA LYS A 336 -10.47 15.04 27.34
C LYS A 336 -11.54 15.56 26.37
N GLY A 337 -12.73 14.99 26.44
CA GLY A 337 -13.86 15.35 25.59
C GLY A 337 -13.90 14.61 24.23
N THR A 338 -12.93 13.78 23.92
CA THR A 338 -12.98 12.84 22.79
C THR A 338 -13.43 11.47 23.31
N LYS A 339 -14.48 10.90 22.71
CA LYS A 339 -14.87 9.51 23.05
C LYS A 339 -13.81 8.56 22.49
N VAL A 340 -13.30 7.71 23.38
CA VAL A 340 -12.33 6.65 23.08
C VAL A 340 -12.74 5.40 23.86
N PHE A 341 -12.29 4.23 23.42
CA PHE A 341 -12.27 3.03 24.23
C PHE A 341 -10.84 2.73 24.65
N VAL A 342 -10.66 2.38 25.92
CA VAL A 342 -9.37 1.96 26.49
C VAL A 342 -9.65 0.79 27.40
N SER A 343 -8.83 -0.26 27.31
CA SER A 343 -8.94 -1.41 28.22
C SER A 343 -9.06 -0.99 29.68
N GLU A 344 -9.93 -1.66 30.43
CA GLU A 344 -10.27 -1.24 31.80
C GLU A 344 -9.22 -1.66 32.82
N SER A 345 -8.63 -2.83 32.64
CA SER A 345 -7.68 -3.42 33.57
C SER A 345 -6.69 -4.32 32.85
N LYS A 346 -5.55 -4.60 33.50
CA LYS A 346 -4.57 -5.59 33.04
C LYS A 346 -5.18 -6.97 32.75
N THR A 347 -6.20 -7.37 33.51
CA THR A 347 -6.85 -8.69 33.37
C THR A 347 -7.81 -8.78 32.19
N SER A 348 -8.44 -7.67 31.80
CA SER A 348 -9.37 -7.61 30.66
C SER A 348 -8.66 -7.28 29.36
N ALA A 349 -7.56 -6.52 29.42
CA ALA A 349 -6.90 -5.97 28.25
C ALA A 349 -6.41 -7.01 27.23
N SER A 350 -5.92 -8.17 27.69
CA SER A 350 -5.51 -9.26 26.79
C SER A 350 -6.70 -9.78 25.98
N GLN A 351 -7.87 -9.90 26.61
CA GLN A 351 -9.09 -10.33 25.94
C GLN A 351 -9.61 -9.26 24.98
N ASP A 352 -9.53 -7.98 25.36
CA ASP A 352 -9.92 -6.86 24.48
C ASP A 352 -9.09 -6.88 23.19
N VAL A 353 -7.77 -6.97 23.33
CA VAL A 353 -6.82 -7.06 22.21
C VAL A 353 -7.15 -8.29 21.36
N GLU A 354 -7.25 -9.47 21.96
CA GLU A 354 -7.55 -10.70 21.22
C GLU A 354 -8.88 -10.61 20.47
N ASN A 355 -9.94 -10.14 21.12
CA ASN A 355 -11.26 -9.99 20.50
C ASN A 355 -11.20 -9.03 19.31
N PHE A 356 -10.55 -7.87 19.47
CA PHE A 356 -10.49 -6.84 18.44
C PHE A 356 -9.65 -7.31 17.24
N PHE A 357 -8.43 -7.78 17.48
CA PHE A 357 -7.51 -8.10 16.39
C PHE A 357 -7.91 -9.40 15.67
N ASN A 358 -8.45 -10.41 16.37
CA ASN A 358 -9.02 -11.58 15.69
C ASN A 358 -10.18 -11.20 14.76
N PHE A 359 -11.05 -10.28 15.20
CA PHE A 359 -12.11 -9.74 14.35
C PHE A 359 -11.56 -8.98 13.14
N ALA A 360 -10.62 -8.05 13.38
CA ALA A 360 -10.04 -7.23 12.33
C ALA A 360 -9.31 -8.10 11.28
N ASP A 361 -8.62 -9.14 11.73
CA ASP A 361 -7.91 -10.08 10.85
C ASP A 361 -8.88 -10.87 9.97
N MET A 362 -9.96 -11.40 10.54
CA MET A 362 -11.03 -12.05 9.76
C MET A 362 -11.64 -11.11 8.71
N GLN A 363 -11.83 -9.84 9.03
CA GLN A 363 -12.43 -8.87 8.10
C GLN A 363 -11.47 -8.43 6.99
N LEU A 364 -10.18 -8.36 7.28
CA LEU A 364 -9.14 -7.97 6.32
C LEU A 364 -8.64 -9.15 5.48
N GLY A 365 -9.14 -10.37 5.72
CA GLY A 365 -8.76 -11.58 4.99
C GLY A 365 -7.34 -12.04 5.31
N LEU A 366 -6.96 -11.93 6.58
CA LEU A 366 -5.66 -12.35 7.13
C LEU A 366 -5.67 -13.76 7.69
#